data_AF-A0A644V2J3-F1
#
_entry.id   AF-A0A644V2J3-F1
#
_cell.length_a   1.000
_cell.length_b   1.000
_cell.length_c   1.000
_cell.angle_alpha   90.00
_cell.angle_beta   90.00
_cell.angle_gamma   90.00
#
_symmetry.space_group_name_H-M   'P 1'
#
loop_
_entity.id
_entity.type
_entity.pdbx_description
1 polymer ?
#
loop_
_entity_poly.entity_id
_entity_poly.type
_entity_poly.pdbx_seq_one_letter_code
_entity_poly.pdbx_strand_id
1 'polypeptide(L)'
;MPDFQCPKCGALLQVKPGTQMATCSFCGTVTYIDRRSALFFYLLPFSIDENAAKGIFKRWTAGPAQAKDLESSAQITNFAKEFFPVFRFRRTVNGKETVFAKPAKGTLLPGMQDLTIPPGNIEIYDANVSTRGADVIQPDIAIDSYLPELTGTPIDQALVYFPIYEIAYTYKGAAYEAVIDGSSGAVYTTSSPTRSSGAYIAVMGLAFTLGLLGGILGIMVNPIFFVLVIAGFFAGKLLAARVVERQKPADAEVKSE
;
A
#
# COMPACT_ATOMS: atom_id res chain seq x y z
N MET A 1 -2.43 -18.77 -20.90
CA MET A 1 -3.83 -18.31 -20.99
C MET A 1 -4.73 -19.44 -20.53
N PRO A 2 -5.88 -19.19 -19.91
CA PRO A 2 -6.82 -20.26 -19.59
C PRO A 2 -7.35 -20.87 -20.89
N ASP A 3 -7.14 -22.17 -21.05
CA ASP A 3 -7.52 -22.91 -22.25
C ASP A 3 -8.99 -23.32 -22.16
N PHE A 4 -9.84 -22.63 -22.90
CA PHE A 4 -11.26 -22.96 -23.02
C PHE A 4 -11.48 -23.82 -24.26
N GLN A 5 -12.07 -24.99 -24.10
CA GLN A 5 -12.41 -25.85 -25.23
C GLN A 5 -13.87 -25.62 -25.67
N CYS A 6 -14.10 -25.60 -26.98
CA CYS A 6 -15.44 -25.54 -27.53
C CYS A 6 -16.19 -26.84 -27.23
N PRO A 7 -17.37 -26.82 -26.58
CA PRO A 7 -18.12 -28.03 -26.23
C PRO A 7 -18.65 -28.79 -27.45
N LYS A 8 -18.75 -28.14 -28.63
CA LYS A 8 -19.21 -28.78 -29.86
C LYS A 8 -18.11 -29.47 -30.65
N CYS A 9 -16.91 -28.89 -30.73
CA CYS A 9 -15.86 -29.35 -31.64
C CYS A 9 -14.49 -29.58 -30.99
N GLY A 10 -14.34 -29.27 -29.70
CA GLY A 10 -13.08 -29.44 -28.96
C GLY A 10 -11.99 -28.42 -29.26
N ALA A 11 -12.20 -27.50 -30.21
CA ALA A 11 -11.20 -26.48 -30.54
C ALA A 11 -10.91 -25.53 -29.37
N LEU A 12 -9.66 -25.09 -29.25
CA LEU A 12 -9.25 -24.07 -28.28
C LEU A 12 -9.84 -22.70 -28.68
N LEU A 13 -10.55 -22.10 -27.74
CA LEU A 13 -11.19 -20.80 -27.88
C LEU A 13 -10.25 -19.70 -27.41
N GLN A 14 -10.02 -18.72 -28.29
CA GLN A 14 -9.35 -17.48 -27.94
C GLN A 14 -10.34 -16.55 -27.22
N VAL A 15 -10.41 -16.67 -25.90
CA VAL A 15 -11.34 -15.88 -25.07
C VAL A 15 -10.64 -14.65 -24.53
N LYS A 16 -11.07 -13.45 -24.97
CA LYS A 16 -10.60 -12.20 -24.38
C LYS A 16 -11.12 -12.06 -22.95
N PRO A 17 -10.34 -11.50 -22.03
CA PRO A 17 -10.86 -11.13 -20.73
C PRO A 17 -12.02 -10.13 -20.88
N GLY A 18 -13.08 -10.30 -20.09
CA GLY A 18 -14.36 -9.59 -20.21
C GLY A 18 -15.45 -10.39 -20.92
N THR A 19 -15.09 -11.37 -21.74
CA THR A 19 -16.03 -12.09 -22.62
C THR A 19 -16.84 -13.15 -21.85
N GLN A 20 -18.16 -13.01 -21.80
CA GLN A 20 -19.07 -14.02 -21.23
C GLN A 20 -19.54 -15.05 -22.27
N MET A 21 -19.62 -14.63 -23.53
CA MET A 21 -20.01 -15.48 -24.67
C MET A 21 -18.91 -15.44 -25.72
N ALA A 22 -18.30 -16.60 -25.99
CA ALA A 22 -17.25 -16.74 -26.99
C ALA A 22 -17.80 -17.47 -28.22
N THR A 23 -17.45 -16.98 -29.41
CA THR A 23 -17.80 -17.63 -30.68
C THR A 23 -16.60 -18.44 -31.18
N CYS A 24 -16.81 -19.73 -31.44
CA CYS A 24 -15.79 -20.60 -31.99
C CYS A 24 -15.46 -20.23 -33.44
N SER A 25 -14.23 -19.83 -33.72
CA SER A 25 -13.76 -19.53 -35.08
C SER A 25 -13.73 -20.76 -36.01
N PHE A 26 -13.80 -21.98 -35.45
CA PHE A 26 -13.76 -23.22 -36.23
C PHE A 26 -15.15 -23.70 -36.64
N CYS A 27 -16.12 -23.75 -35.72
CA CYS A 27 -17.45 -24.35 -35.98
C CYS A 27 -18.62 -23.38 -35.86
N GLY A 28 -18.36 -22.11 -35.54
CA GLY A 28 -19.37 -21.05 -35.39
C GLY A 28 -20.23 -21.13 -34.13
N THR A 29 -20.02 -22.12 -33.25
CA THR A 29 -20.81 -22.25 -32.02
C THR A 29 -20.47 -21.16 -31.02
N VAL A 30 -21.50 -20.52 -30.49
CA VAL A 30 -21.42 -19.59 -29.36
C VAL A 30 -21.53 -20.40 -28.07
N THR A 31 -20.56 -20.26 -27.18
CA THR A 31 -20.55 -20.91 -25.87
C THR A 31 -20.45 -19.88 -24.76
N TYR A 32 -21.10 -20.18 -23.63
CA TYR A 32 -20.86 -19.46 -22.39
C TYR A 32 -19.52 -19.87 -21.80
N ILE A 33 -18.78 -18.91 -21.25
CA ILE A 33 -17.49 -19.14 -20.61
C ILE A 33 -17.63 -18.94 -19.11
N ASP A 34 -17.40 -20.01 -18.32
CA ASP A 34 -17.28 -19.87 -16.87
C ASP A 34 -15.91 -19.28 -16.52
N ARG A 35 -15.91 -18.05 -15.98
CA ARG A 35 -14.71 -17.28 -15.67
C ARG A 35 -14.27 -17.45 -14.22
N ARG A 36 -15.03 -18.17 -13.39
CA ARG A 36 -14.77 -18.30 -11.96
C ARG A 36 -13.47 -19.03 -11.66
N SER A 37 -13.12 -20.02 -12.47
CA SER A 37 -11.88 -20.82 -12.34
C SER A 37 -10.75 -20.35 -13.27
N ALA A 38 -11.04 -19.44 -14.19
CA ALA A 38 -10.08 -19.03 -15.21
C ALA A 38 -9.13 -17.95 -14.69
N LEU A 39 -7.83 -18.21 -14.75
CA LEU A 39 -6.80 -17.24 -14.38
C LEU A 39 -6.39 -16.40 -15.60
N PHE A 40 -6.84 -15.15 -15.64
CA PHE A 40 -6.41 -14.19 -16.67
C PHE A 40 -5.07 -13.55 -16.28
N PHE A 41 -4.24 -13.20 -17.28
CA PHE A 41 -2.95 -12.56 -17.05
C PHE A 41 -3.00 -11.13 -17.57
N TYR A 42 -2.63 -10.19 -16.70
CA TYR A 42 -2.69 -8.77 -16.97
C TYR A 42 -1.38 -8.09 -16.58
N LEU A 43 -1.08 -7.00 -17.26
CA LEU A 43 0.04 -6.13 -16.95
C LEU A 43 -0.47 -4.71 -16.78
N LEU A 44 -0.12 -4.06 -15.67
CA LEU A 44 -0.48 -2.67 -15.42
C LEU A 44 0.70 -1.79 -15.88
N PRO A 45 0.51 -0.88 -16.84
CA PRO A 45 1.64 -0.16 -17.42
C PRO A 45 2.31 0.78 -16.40
N PHE A 46 3.63 0.95 -16.54
CA PHE A 46 4.34 2.05 -15.87
C PHE A 46 3.85 3.39 -16.44
N SER A 47 3.18 4.18 -15.62
CA SER A 47 2.84 5.59 -15.90
C SER A 47 3.98 6.54 -15.51
N ILE A 48 4.85 6.08 -14.60
CA ILE A 48 5.97 6.83 -14.05
C ILE A 48 7.26 6.18 -14.55
N ASP A 49 8.14 6.97 -15.16
CA ASP A 49 9.47 6.54 -15.55
C ASP A 49 10.47 6.56 -14.38
N GLU A 50 11.67 6.01 -14.60
CA GLU A 50 12.70 5.91 -13.56
C GLU A 50 13.18 7.26 -13.01
N ASN A 51 13.25 8.29 -13.85
CA ASN A 51 13.68 9.62 -13.43
C ASN A 51 12.62 10.27 -12.54
N ALA A 52 11.35 10.14 -12.94
CA ALA A 52 10.22 10.57 -12.14
C ALA A 52 10.15 9.80 -10.81
N ALA A 53 10.38 8.49 -10.79
CA ALA A 53 10.44 7.67 -9.58
C ALA A 53 11.56 8.12 -8.62
N LYS A 54 12.78 8.37 -9.13
CA LYS A 54 13.88 8.96 -8.33
C LYS A 54 13.49 10.33 -7.77
N GLY A 55 12.78 11.14 -8.55
CA GLY A 55 12.24 12.43 -8.09
C GLY A 55 11.18 12.29 -6.99
N ILE A 56 10.30 11.29 -7.09
CA ILE A 56 9.31 10.96 -6.05
C ILE A 56 10.03 10.54 -4.78
N PHE A 57 10.99 9.62 -4.88
CA PHE A 57 11.79 9.17 -3.74
C PHE A 57 12.46 10.36 -3.03
N LYS A 58 13.13 11.24 -3.80
CA LYS A 58 13.77 12.44 -3.28
C LYS A 58 12.78 13.34 -2.52
N ARG A 59 11.63 13.66 -3.14
CA ARG A 59 10.58 14.46 -2.48
C ARG A 59 10.04 13.80 -1.22
N TRP A 60 9.85 12.48 -1.26
CA TRP A 60 9.39 11.72 -0.10
C TRP A 60 10.41 11.79 1.04
N THR A 61 11.71 11.59 0.76
CA THR A 61 12.79 11.71 1.77
C THR A 61 12.94 13.12 2.36
N ALA A 62 12.52 14.16 1.63
CA ALA A 62 12.48 15.54 2.10
C ALA A 62 11.21 15.86 2.93
N GLY A 63 10.29 14.91 3.06
CA GLY A 63 9.00 15.11 3.72
C GLY A 63 9.11 15.42 5.22
N PRO A 64 8.10 16.08 5.80
CA PRO A 64 8.13 16.51 7.21
C PRO A 64 8.17 15.35 8.22
N ALA A 65 7.67 14.17 7.83
CA ALA A 65 7.72 12.95 8.64
C ALA A 65 9.12 12.33 8.67
N GLN A 66 9.96 12.65 7.69
CA GLN A 66 11.29 12.06 7.52
C GLN A 66 12.36 12.80 8.32
N ALA A 67 13.49 12.13 8.56
CA ALA A 67 14.64 12.72 9.21
C ALA A 67 15.13 13.95 8.41
N LYS A 68 15.54 14.99 9.14
CA LYS A 68 15.79 16.34 8.58
C LYS A 68 16.79 16.34 7.41
N ASP A 69 17.80 15.49 7.47
CA ASP A 69 18.87 15.35 6.49
C ASP A 69 18.74 14.08 5.63
N LEU A 70 17.59 13.39 5.67
CA LEU A 70 17.42 12.12 4.96
C LEU A 70 17.64 12.28 3.45
N GLU A 71 17.06 13.31 2.83
CA GLU A 71 17.21 13.58 1.39
C GLU A 71 18.68 13.69 0.94
N SER A 72 19.52 14.38 1.73
CA SER A 72 20.92 14.62 1.39
C SER A 72 21.84 13.48 1.81
N SER A 73 21.47 12.71 2.83
CA SER A 73 22.33 11.71 3.47
C SER A 73 21.97 10.27 3.09
N ALA A 74 20.79 10.03 2.53
CA ALA A 74 20.38 8.70 2.07
C ALA A 74 21.26 8.25 0.89
N GLN A 75 21.78 7.04 0.97
CA GLN A 75 22.56 6.42 -0.09
C GLN A 75 21.76 5.25 -0.67
N ILE A 76 21.27 5.41 -1.91
CA ILE A 76 20.58 4.33 -2.62
C ILE A 76 21.61 3.22 -2.91
N THR A 77 21.35 2.02 -2.41
CA THR A 77 22.19 0.84 -2.61
C THR A 77 21.62 -0.09 -3.68
N ASN A 78 20.30 -0.10 -3.87
CA ASN A 78 19.64 -0.81 -4.97
C ASN A 78 18.47 0.03 -5.51
N PHE A 79 18.25 -0.06 -6.82
CA PHE A 79 17.09 0.51 -7.49
C PHE A 79 16.64 -0.47 -8.57
N ALA A 80 15.57 -1.23 -8.30
CA ALA A 80 15.04 -2.21 -9.23
C ALA A 80 13.70 -1.74 -9.79
N LYS A 81 13.49 -1.97 -11.09
CA LYS A 81 12.24 -1.68 -11.79
C LYS A 81 11.62 -3.00 -12.17
N GLU A 82 10.47 -3.31 -11.57
CA GLU A 82 9.96 -4.68 -11.60
C GLU A 82 8.43 -4.72 -11.76
N PHE A 83 7.97 -5.83 -12.31
CA PHE A 83 6.57 -6.23 -12.27
C PHE A 83 6.37 -7.26 -11.16
N PHE A 84 5.73 -6.83 -10.07
CA PHE A 84 5.40 -7.68 -8.94
C PHE A 84 4.07 -8.42 -9.18
N PRO A 85 4.03 -9.77 -9.07
CA PRO A 85 2.84 -10.54 -9.39
C PRO A 85 1.83 -10.50 -8.22
N VAL A 86 0.58 -10.17 -8.54
CA VAL A 86 -0.52 -10.02 -7.57
C VAL A 86 -1.76 -10.74 -8.08
N PHE A 87 -2.34 -11.62 -7.27
CA PHE A 87 -3.66 -12.17 -7.55
C PHE A 87 -4.74 -11.14 -7.24
N ARG A 88 -5.64 -10.94 -8.20
CA ARG A 88 -6.87 -10.16 -8.05
C ARG A 88 -8.07 -11.09 -8.08
N PHE A 89 -8.91 -11.02 -7.06
CA PHE A 89 -10.17 -11.74 -6.97
C PHE A 89 -11.33 -10.74 -6.93
N ARG A 90 -12.26 -10.86 -7.87
CA ARG A 90 -13.52 -10.10 -7.82
C ARG A 90 -14.63 -11.01 -7.32
N ARG A 91 -15.31 -10.60 -6.25
CA ARG A 91 -16.35 -11.40 -5.59
C ARG A 91 -17.52 -10.53 -5.18
N THR A 92 -18.71 -11.11 -5.10
CA THR A 92 -19.89 -10.43 -4.54
C THR A 92 -19.98 -10.76 -3.05
N VAL A 93 -19.82 -9.73 -2.21
CA VAL A 93 -19.97 -9.82 -0.75
C VAL A 93 -21.17 -8.95 -0.38
N ASN A 94 -22.19 -9.53 0.26
CA ASN A 94 -23.43 -8.83 0.65
C ASN A 94 -24.09 -8.05 -0.50
N GLY A 95 -24.10 -8.62 -1.72
CA GLY A 95 -24.68 -7.97 -2.90
C GLY A 95 -23.80 -6.90 -3.57
N LYS A 96 -22.61 -6.58 -3.02
CA LYS A 96 -21.66 -5.60 -3.56
C LYS A 96 -20.42 -6.28 -4.14
N GLU A 97 -19.97 -5.82 -5.32
CA GLU A 97 -18.69 -6.24 -5.90
C GLU A 97 -17.54 -5.72 -5.03
N THR A 98 -16.69 -6.64 -4.58
CA THR A 98 -15.51 -6.40 -3.77
C THR A 98 -14.29 -7.01 -4.47
N VAL A 99 -13.20 -6.26 -4.50
CA VAL A 99 -11.92 -6.70 -5.08
C VAL A 99 -10.96 -7.01 -3.96
N PHE A 100 -10.44 -8.23 -3.94
CA PHE A 100 -9.35 -8.64 -3.06
C PHE A 100 -8.07 -8.74 -3.88
N ALA A 101 -6.98 -8.19 -3.36
CA ALA A 101 -5.65 -8.34 -3.93
C ALA A 101 -4.77 -9.12 -2.94
N LYS A 102 -3.99 -10.08 -3.44
CA LYS A 102 -3.06 -10.89 -2.64
C LYS A 102 -1.75 -11.04 -3.40
N PRO A 103 -0.58 -10.92 -2.74
CA PRO A 103 0.70 -11.22 -3.39
C PRO A 103 0.68 -12.62 -4.01
N ALA A 104 1.17 -12.77 -5.23
CA ALA A 104 1.41 -14.08 -5.82
C ALA A 104 2.86 -14.55 -5.61
N LYS A 105 3.65 -13.75 -4.88
CA LYS A 105 5.01 -14.05 -4.46
C LYS A 105 5.20 -13.78 -2.97
N GLY A 106 5.91 -14.67 -2.29
CA GLY A 106 6.36 -14.44 -0.91
C GLY A 106 7.23 -13.17 -0.83
N THR A 107 6.80 -12.18 -0.04
CA THR A 107 7.45 -10.88 -0.03
C THR A 107 7.42 -10.18 1.34
N LEU A 108 8.49 -9.45 1.63
CA LEU A 108 8.58 -8.47 2.72
C LEU A 108 8.47 -7.02 2.22
N LEU A 109 8.27 -6.85 0.91
CA LEU A 109 8.18 -5.55 0.28
C LEU A 109 7.05 -4.72 0.91
N PRO A 110 7.36 -3.49 1.36
CA PRO A 110 6.36 -2.60 1.92
C PRO A 110 5.14 -2.40 1.03
N GLY A 111 3.95 -2.43 1.62
CA GLY A 111 2.70 -2.13 0.91
C GLY A 111 2.19 -3.21 -0.05
N MET A 112 2.94 -4.30 -0.27
CA MET A 112 2.49 -5.38 -1.17
C MET A 112 1.38 -6.24 -0.56
N GLN A 113 1.28 -6.31 0.77
CA GLN A 113 0.28 -7.14 1.47
C GLN A 113 -1.15 -6.58 1.37
N ASP A 114 -1.29 -5.25 1.34
CA ASP A 114 -2.58 -4.53 1.31
C ASP A 114 -2.68 -3.67 0.03
N LEU A 115 -2.22 -4.23 -1.09
CA LEU A 115 -2.16 -3.49 -2.34
C LEU A 115 -3.57 -3.21 -2.88
N THR A 116 -3.86 -1.96 -3.22
CA THR A 116 -5.08 -1.61 -3.96
C THR A 116 -4.75 -1.49 -5.44
N ILE A 117 -5.31 -2.37 -6.26
CA ILE A 117 -5.13 -2.31 -7.72
C ILE A 117 -6.04 -1.20 -8.26
N PRO A 118 -5.50 -0.11 -8.83
CA PRO A 118 -6.32 0.98 -9.31
C PRO A 118 -7.15 0.55 -10.52
N PRO A 119 -8.37 1.10 -10.68
CA PRO A 119 -9.09 0.98 -11.94
C PRO A 119 -8.33 1.76 -13.00
N GLY A 120 -7.78 1.07 -14.00
CA GLY A 120 -6.94 1.69 -15.02
C GLY A 120 -6.90 0.89 -16.31
N ASN A 121 -6.12 1.37 -17.28
CA ASN A 121 -5.87 0.68 -18.53
C ASN A 121 -5.01 -0.57 -18.27
N ILE A 122 -5.67 -1.66 -17.93
CA ILE A 122 -5.06 -2.97 -17.79
C ILE A 122 -4.76 -3.50 -19.18
N GLU A 123 -3.49 -3.77 -19.48
CA GLU A 123 -3.07 -4.41 -20.72
C GLU A 123 -3.12 -5.94 -20.55
N ILE A 124 -3.50 -6.65 -21.61
CA ILE A 124 -3.48 -8.12 -21.59
C ILE A 124 -2.02 -8.52 -21.69
N TYR A 125 -1.53 -9.31 -20.72
CA TYR A 125 -0.16 -9.80 -20.76
C TYR A 125 -0.07 -10.92 -21.81
N ASP A 126 0.53 -10.61 -22.96
CA ASP A 126 0.87 -11.55 -24.02
C ASP A 126 2.38 -11.52 -24.33
N ALA A 127 2.84 -12.44 -25.18
CA ALA A 127 4.27 -12.58 -25.51
C ALA A 127 4.89 -11.35 -26.20
N ASN A 128 4.08 -10.39 -26.66
CA ASN A 128 4.52 -9.19 -27.37
C ASN A 128 4.47 -7.92 -26.49
N VAL A 129 4.04 -8.02 -25.24
CA VAL A 129 3.96 -6.86 -24.34
C VAL A 129 5.36 -6.41 -23.95
N SER A 130 5.70 -5.17 -24.31
CA SER A 130 6.95 -4.54 -23.92
C SER A 130 7.00 -4.36 -22.41
N THR A 131 7.95 -5.02 -21.75
CA THR A 131 8.22 -4.83 -20.30
C THR A 131 8.83 -3.47 -19.98
N ARG A 132 9.14 -2.64 -21.00
CA ARG A 132 9.77 -1.31 -20.85
C ARG A 132 11.03 -1.36 -19.99
N GLY A 133 11.79 -2.45 -20.09
CA GLY A 133 13.03 -2.69 -19.34
C GLY A 133 12.84 -3.09 -17.88
N ALA A 134 11.61 -3.42 -17.45
CA ALA A 134 11.33 -3.93 -16.11
C ALA A 134 11.50 -5.46 -16.05
N ASP A 135 12.01 -5.95 -14.92
CA ASP A 135 12.11 -7.37 -14.64
C ASP A 135 10.72 -7.93 -14.25
N VAL A 136 10.36 -9.08 -14.80
CA VAL A 136 9.06 -9.72 -14.52
C VAL A 136 9.25 -10.80 -13.48
N ILE A 137 8.75 -10.55 -12.27
CA ILE A 137 8.93 -11.49 -11.17
C ILE A 137 7.93 -12.63 -11.28
N GLN A 138 8.42 -13.87 -11.27
CA GLN A 138 7.56 -15.05 -11.34
C GLN A 138 6.82 -15.29 -10.02
N PRO A 139 5.54 -15.69 -10.06
CA PRO A 139 4.79 -16.08 -8.87
C PRO A 139 5.30 -17.42 -8.32
N ASP A 140 5.33 -17.55 -6.99
CA ASP A 140 5.69 -18.78 -6.26
C ASP A 140 4.59 -19.28 -5.31
N ILE A 141 3.52 -18.50 -5.13
CA ILE A 141 2.36 -18.86 -4.33
C ILE A 141 1.26 -19.41 -5.24
N ALA A 142 0.74 -20.59 -4.91
CA ALA A 142 -0.39 -21.18 -5.61
C ALA A 142 -1.68 -20.42 -5.27
N ILE A 143 -2.50 -20.09 -6.28
CA ILE A 143 -3.75 -19.34 -6.10
C ILE A 143 -4.71 -20.00 -5.09
N ASP A 144 -4.73 -21.33 -5.05
CA ASP A 144 -5.62 -22.12 -4.19
C ASP A 144 -5.37 -21.88 -2.69
N SER A 145 -4.19 -21.38 -2.31
CA SER A 145 -3.89 -21.07 -0.90
C SER A 145 -4.76 -19.95 -0.34
N TYR A 146 -5.24 -19.04 -1.20
CA TYR A 146 -6.05 -17.90 -0.78
C TYR A 146 -7.55 -18.20 -0.79
N LEU A 147 -8.00 -19.15 -1.62
CA LEU A 147 -9.43 -19.40 -1.82
C LEU A 147 -10.24 -19.68 -0.54
N PRO A 148 -9.72 -20.41 0.47
CA PRO A 148 -10.45 -20.66 1.71
C PRO A 148 -10.71 -19.41 2.57
N GLU A 149 -9.87 -18.38 2.43
CA GLU A 149 -9.95 -17.15 3.22
C GLU A 149 -10.90 -16.11 2.60
N LEU A 150 -11.26 -16.28 1.33
CA LEU A 150 -12.03 -15.31 0.56
C LEU A 150 -13.53 -15.47 0.80
N THR A 151 -14.18 -14.39 1.23
CA THR A 151 -15.64 -14.33 1.43
C THR A 151 -16.40 -14.00 0.14
N GLY A 152 -17.71 -14.27 0.13
CA GLY A 152 -18.58 -13.94 -1.00
C GLY A 152 -18.49 -14.90 -2.18
N THR A 153 -19.34 -14.66 -3.19
CA THR A 153 -19.44 -15.51 -4.39
C THR A 153 -18.45 -15.05 -5.47
N PRO A 154 -17.70 -15.95 -6.12
CA PRO A 154 -16.69 -15.58 -7.11
C PRO A 154 -17.32 -15.04 -8.41
N ILE A 155 -16.76 -13.94 -8.92
CA ILE A 155 -17.08 -13.33 -10.23
C ILE A 155 -16.00 -13.70 -11.24
N ASP A 156 -14.76 -13.28 -11.00
CA ASP A 156 -13.57 -13.69 -11.76
C ASP A 156 -12.29 -13.55 -10.92
N GLN A 157 -11.19 -14.10 -11.46
CA GLN A 157 -9.86 -14.01 -10.87
C GLN A 157 -8.79 -13.78 -11.94
N ALA A 158 -7.68 -13.15 -11.53
CA ALA A 158 -6.58 -12.84 -12.44
C ALA A 158 -5.24 -12.73 -11.73
N LEU A 159 -4.16 -13.00 -12.45
CA LEU A 159 -2.80 -12.60 -12.10
C LEU A 159 -2.49 -11.26 -12.75
N VAL A 160 -2.20 -10.25 -11.94
CA VAL A 160 -1.86 -8.90 -12.37
C VAL A 160 -0.40 -8.64 -12.04
N TYR A 161 0.38 -8.31 -13.07
CA TYR A 161 1.74 -7.81 -12.93
C TYR A 161 1.70 -6.32 -12.61
N PHE A 162 1.99 -5.98 -11.36
CA PHE A 162 1.90 -4.64 -10.81
C PHE A 162 3.25 -3.91 -10.89
N PRO A 163 3.33 -2.70 -11.47
CA PRO A 163 4.58 -1.99 -11.70
C PRO A 163 5.07 -1.40 -10.38
N ILE A 164 6.29 -1.76 -9.98
CA ILE A 164 6.94 -1.22 -8.79
C ILE A 164 8.36 -0.75 -9.10
N TYR A 165 8.80 0.23 -8.30
CA TYR A 165 10.22 0.53 -8.10
C TYR A 165 10.61 0.14 -6.68
N GLU A 166 11.47 -0.85 -6.54
CA GLU A 166 12.07 -1.23 -5.26
C GLU A 166 13.33 -0.40 -5.04
N ILE A 167 13.42 0.26 -3.88
CA ILE A 167 14.54 1.14 -3.53
C ILE A 167 15.08 0.69 -2.18
N ALA A 168 16.26 0.07 -2.20
CA ALA A 168 17.04 -0.15 -0.99
C ALA A 168 17.99 1.02 -0.79
N TYR A 169 18.05 1.55 0.43
CA TYR A 169 18.94 2.65 0.77
C TYR A 169 19.48 2.52 2.19
N THR A 170 20.61 3.17 2.45
CA THR A 170 21.18 3.26 3.79
C THR A 170 21.15 4.69 4.31
N TYR A 171 20.99 4.83 5.61
CA TYR A 171 21.05 6.10 6.31
C TYR A 171 21.64 5.88 7.70
N LYS A 172 22.73 6.59 8.01
CA LYS A 172 23.48 6.48 9.29
C LYS A 172 23.85 5.04 9.66
N GLY A 173 24.19 4.23 8.66
CA GLY A 173 24.60 2.83 8.83
C GLY A 173 23.46 1.82 8.96
N ALA A 174 22.20 2.26 9.00
CA ALA A 174 21.03 1.38 8.96
C ALA A 174 20.49 1.26 7.52
N ALA A 175 20.03 0.05 7.17
CA ALA A 175 19.40 -0.23 5.88
C ALA A 175 17.88 -0.06 5.96
N TYR A 176 17.31 0.46 4.89
CA TYR A 176 15.89 0.74 4.74
C TYR A 176 15.44 0.38 3.33
N GLU A 177 14.13 0.20 3.18
CA GLU A 177 13.51 -0.15 1.92
C GLU A 177 12.26 0.71 1.71
N ALA A 178 12.09 1.15 0.47
CA ALA A 178 10.90 1.83 0.01
C ALA A 178 10.45 1.23 -1.32
N VAL A 179 9.14 1.13 -1.50
CA VAL A 179 8.54 0.70 -2.75
C VAL A 179 7.70 1.83 -3.31
N ILE A 180 7.89 2.16 -4.58
CA ILE A 180 7.06 3.14 -5.28
C ILE A 180 6.17 2.41 -6.27
N ASP A 181 4.86 2.66 -6.22
CA ASP A 181 3.93 2.23 -7.25
C ASP A 181 4.23 2.98 -8.56
N GLY A 182 4.64 2.24 -9.59
CA GLY A 182 4.99 2.77 -10.91
C GLY A 182 3.81 3.28 -11.73
N SER A 183 2.57 3.06 -11.26
CA SER A 183 1.33 3.56 -11.87
C SER A 183 0.79 4.82 -11.20
N SER A 184 0.85 4.92 -9.86
CA SER A 184 0.28 6.04 -9.10
C SER A 184 1.31 6.97 -8.45
N GLY A 185 2.53 6.47 -8.20
CA GLY A 185 3.59 7.20 -7.48
C GLY A 185 3.45 7.14 -5.97
N ALA A 186 2.52 6.37 -5.44
CA ALA A 186 2.41 6.10 -4.00
C ALA A 186 3.71 5.45 -3.48
N VAL A 187 4.16 5.89 -2.31
CA VAL A 187 5.38 5.38 -1.66
C VAL A 187 4.98 4.57 -0.43
N TYR A 188 5.47 3.34 -0.37
CA TYR A 188 5.24 2.40 0.72
C TYR A 188 6.54 2.11 1.46
N THR A 189 6.50 2.10 2.79
CA THR A 189 7.65 1.76 3.65
C THR A 189 7.17 1.01 4.90
N THR A 190 7.89 -0.02 5.32
CA THR A 190 7.64 -0.69 6.62
C THR A 190 8.18 0.14 7.77
N SER A 191 9.34 0.77 7.57
CA SER A 191 9.94 1.74 8.48
C SER A 191 10.74 2.77 7.70
N SER A 192 10.91 3.96 8.26
CA SER A 192 11.74 5.01 7.66
C SER A 192 12.42 5.84 8.74
N PRO A 193 13.57 6.46 8.44
CA PRO A 193 14.21 7.39 9.37
C PRO A 193 13.31 8.58 9.66
N THR A 194 12.81 8.70 10.88
CA THR A 194 11.94 9.82 11.28
C THR A 194 12.73 10.91 12.00
N ARG A 195 12.13 12.10 12.06
CA ARG A 195 12.71 13.24 12.76
C ARG A 195 12.77 12.97 14.26
N SER A 196 13.96 13.17 14.85
CA SER A 196 14.12 13.13 16.30
C SER A 196 13.30 14.23 16.96
N SER A 197 12.47 13.84 17.94
CA SER A 197 11.73 14.76 18.82
C SER A 197 12.55 15.17 20.05
N GLY A 198 13.81 14.77 20.15
CA GLY A 198 14.65 14.95 21.34
C GLY A 198 14.78 16.40 21.80
N ALA A 199 14.91 17.36 20.86
CA ALA A 199 14.95 18.78 21.20
C ALA A 199 13.64 19.27 21.84
N TYR A 200 12.49 18.83 21.30
CA TYR A 200 11.19 19.17 21.88
C TYR A 200 11.00 18.54 23.26
N ILE A 201 11.39 17.27 23.42
CA ILE A 201 11.36 16.57 24.71
C ILE A 201 12.24 17.28 25.74
N ALA A 202 13.44 17.72 25.35
CA ALA A 202 14.36 18.43 26.22
C ALA A 202 13.78 19.78 26.69
N VAL A 203 13.23 20.58 25.76
CA VAL A 203 12.59 21.85 26.09
C VAL A 203 11.38 21.63 27.00
N MET A 204 10.53 20.65 26.68
CA MET A 204 9.33 20.34 27.46
C MET A 204 9.70 19.83 28.87
N GLY A 205 10.73 18.98 28.97
CA GLY A 205 11.25 18.50 30.25
C GLY A 205 11.87 19.62 31.10
N LEU A 206 12.65 20.51 30.49
CA LEU A 206 13.20 21.68 31.19
C LEU A 206 12.09 22.62 31.69
N ALA A 207 11.11 22.93 30.84
CA ALA A 207 9.97 23.76 31.24
C ALA A 207 9.17 23.11 32.38
N PHE A 208 8.94 21.80 32.31
CA PHE A 208 8.24 21.05 33.35
C PHE A 208 8.98 21.05 34.68
N THR A 209 10.29 20.81 34.67
CA THR A 209 11.13 20.82 35.89
C THR A 209 11.21 22.20 36.54
N LEU A 210 11.41 23.25 35.75
CA LEU A 210 11.39 24.63 36.25
C LEU A 210 10.01 25.02 36.80
N GLY A 211 8.93 24.60 36.12
CA GLY A 211 7.56 24.81 36.59
C GLY A 211 7.28 24.12 37.93
N LEU A 212 7.74 22.88 38.11
CA LEU A 212 7.62 22.16 39.39
C LEU A 212 8.42 22.84 40.51
N LEU A 213 9.67 23.23 40.24
CA LEU A 213 10.52 23.92 41.23
C LEU A 213 9.91 25.26 41.64
N GLY A 214 9.44 26.06 40.67
CA GLY A 214 8.73 27.31 40.93
C GLY A 214 7.45 27.09 41.74
N GLY A 215 6.70 26.03 41.43
CA GLY A 215 5.53 25.62 42.20
C GLY A 215 5.87 25.30 43.66
N ILE A 216 6.90 24.47 43.91
CA ILE A 216 7.34 24.08 45.25
C ILE A 216 7.83 25.29 46.06
N LEU A 217 8.67 26.15 45.47
CA LEU A 217 9.13 27.38 46.11
C LEU A 217 7.95 28.33 46.41
N GLY A 218 6.97 28.40 45.52
CA GLY A 218 5.74 29.18 45.71
C GLY A 218 4.93 28.76 46.94
N ILE A 219 4.94 27.47 47.32
CA ILE A 219 4.27 26.98 48.54
C ILE A 219 4.84 27.65 49.79
N MET A 220 6.16 27.94 49.82
CA MET A 220 6.79 28.62 50.95
C MET A 220 6.34 30.07 51.09
N VAL A 221 5.80 30.68 50.02
CA VAL A 221 5.26 32.04 50.03
C VAL A 221 3.76 32.03 50.36
N ASN A 222 2.97 31.18 49.71
CA ASN A 222 1.54 31.04 49.97
C ASN A 222 0.98 29.69 49.46
N PRO A 223 0.16 28.96 50.26
CA PRO A 223 -0.41 27.68 49.83
C PRO A 223 -1.31 27.76 48.59
N ILE A 224 -1.83 28.94 48.21
CA ILE A 224 -2.66 29.09 47.01
C ILE A 224 -1.94 28.72 45.71
N PHE A 225 -0.60 28.85 45.67
CA PHE A 225 0.20 28.45 44.52
C PHE A 225 0.16 26.95 44.27
N PHE A 226 0.00 26.13 45.31
CA PHE A 226 -0.18 24.68 45.16
C PHE A 226 -1.47 24.33 44.41
N VAL A 227 -2.56 25.04 44.74
CA VAL A 227 -3.87 24.86 44.09
C VAL A 227 -3.81 25.26 42.62
N LEU A 228 -3.09 26.36 42.29
CA LEU A 228 -2.93 26.80 40.90
C LEU A 228 -2.10 25.82 40.06
N VAL A 229 -1.06 25.19 40.63
CA VAL A 229 -0.28 24.16 39.92
C VAL A 229 -1.15 22.93 39.60
N ILE A 230 -1.94 22.46 40.57
CA ILE A 230 -2.87 21.34 40.37
C ILE A 230 -3.92 21.71 39.32
N ALA A 231 -4.55 22.87 39.44
CA ALA A 231 -5.56 23.35 38.49
C ALA A 231 -4.98 23.49 37.07
N GLY A 232 -3.77 24.03 36.94
CA GLY A 232 -3.06 24.14 35.67
C GLY A 232 -2.76 22.78 35.03
N PHE A 233 -2.36 21.78 35.81
CA PHE A 233 -2.14 20.42 35.31
C PHE A 233 -3.43 19.79 34.78
N PHE A 234 -4.54 19.90 35.51
CA PHE A 234 -5.83 19.38 35.06
C PHE A 234 -6.36 20.12 33.82
N ALA A 235 -6.24 21.46 33.79
CA ALA A 235 -6.61 22.25 32.62
C ALA A 235 -5.75 21.88 31.39
N GLY A 236 -4.44 21.72 31.57
CA GLY A 236 -3.52 21.27 30.53
C GLY A 236 -3.88 19.90 29.98
N LYS A 237 -4.18 18.93 30.86
CA LYS A 237 -4.62 17.58 30.47
C LYS A 237 -5.92 17.63 29.66
N LEU A 238 -6.89 18.45 30.07
CA LEU A 238 -8.16 18.63 29.36
C LEU A 238 -7.95 19.23 27.96
N LEU A 239 -7.10 20.26 27.84
CA LEU A 239 -6.78 20.89 26.57
C LEU A 239 -6.04 19.94 25.63
N ALA A 240 -5.05 19.20 26.14
CA ALA A 240 -4.32 18.20 25.37
C ALA A 240 -5.25 17.10 24.83
N ALA A 241 -6.15 16.59 25.67
CA ALA A 241 -7.14 15.59 25.25
C ALA A 241 -8.01 16.10 24.09
N ARG A 242 -8.47 17.36 24.15
CA ARG A 242 -9.25 17.97 23.06
C ARG A 242 -8.45 18.17 21.77
N VAL A 243 -7.16 18.48 21.87
CA VAL A 243 -6.30 18.63 20.68
C VAL A 243 -6.07 17.27 20.01
N VAL A 244 -5.82 16.23 20.82
CA VAL A 244 -5.63 14.86 20.32
C VAL A 244 -6.91 14.32 19.69
N GLU A 245 -8.08 14.54 20.32
CA GLU A 245 -9.39 14.18 19.73
C GLU A 245 -9.64 14.85 18.40
N ARG A 246 -9.24 16.13 18.23
CA ARG A 246 -9.36 16.84 16.95
C ARG A 246 -8.42 16.33 15.86
N GLN A 247 -7.30 15.72 16.24
CA GLN A 247 -6.31 15.19 15.30
C GLN A 247 -6.55 13.72 14.92
N LYS A 248 -7.44 13.01 15.63
CA LYS A 248 -7.89 11.69 15.19
C LYS A 248 -8.60 11.88 13.84
N PRO A 249 -8.09 11.34 12.72
CA PRO A 249 -8.84 11.37 11.47
C PRO A 249 -10.19 10.73 11.74
N ALA A 250 -11.27 11.33 11.22
CA ALA A 250 -12.60 10.76 11.35
C ALA A 250 -12.52 9.29 10.92
N ASP A 251 -12.81 8.37 11.85
CA ASP A 251 -12.92 6.96 11.53
C ASP A 251 -13.88 6.89 10.33
N ALA A 252 -13.41 6.41 9.17
CA ALA A 252 -14.25 6.24 8.01
C ALA A 252 -15.39 5.32 8.44
N GLU A 253 -16.58 5.91 8.58
CA GLU A 253 -17.77 5.26 9.08
C GLU A 253 -18.06 4.09 8.14
N VAL A 254 -17.70 2.87 8.58
CA VAL A 254 -18.18 1.64 7.97
C VAL A 254 -19.66 1.60 8.29
N LYS A 255 -20.47 2.20 7.41
CA LYS A 255 -21.91 2.01 7.41
C LYS A 255 -22.18 0.53 7.20
N SER A 256 -22.54 -0.13 8.30
CA SER A 256 -23.20 -1.41 8.31
C SER A 256 -24.63 -1.20 7.80
N GLU A 257 -24.86 -1.50 6.52
CA GLU A 257 -26.15 -1.86 5.94
C GLU A 257 -25.94 -2.97 4.90
#